data_AF-A0A183TN05-F1
#
_entry.id   AF-A0A183TN05-F1
#
_cell.length_a   1.000
_cell.length_b   1.000
_cell.length_c   1.000
_cell.angle_alpha   90.00
_cell.angle_beta   90.00
_cell.angle_gamma   90.00
#
_symmetry.space_group_name_H-M   'P 1'
#
loop_
_entity.id
_entity.type
_entity.pdbx_description
1 polymer ?
#
loop_
_entity_poly.entity_id
_entity_poly.type
_entity_poly.pdbx_seq_one_letter_code
_entity_poly.pdbx_strand_id
1 'polypeptide(L)' 'MEGQLEEVGVGYTFFWSGRSKAERHVADVAFATRNDIVVRLPCLPQDINDRLMSLRLHLRGDKFATIISAYSPE' A
#
# COMPACT_ATOMS: atom_id res chain seq x y z
N MET A 1 -4.07 -8.44 -8.95
CA MET A 1 -2.79 -7.97 -9.53
C MET A 1 -2.31 -6.85 -8.62
N GLU A 2 -1.12 -7.01 -8.03
CA GLU A 2 -0.53 -5.98 -7.16
C GLU A 2 0.39 -5.09 -8.02
N GLY A 3 0.35 -3.78 -7.79
CA GLY A 3 1.10 -2.79 -8.56
C GLY A 3 1.75 -1.72 -7.68
N GLN A 4 2.91 -1.24 -8.15
CA GLN A 4 3.59 -0.07 -7.61
C GLN A 4 3.86 0.93 -8.75
N LEU A 5 3.63 2.22 -8.50
CA LEU A 5 4.00 3.30 -9.42
C LEU A 5 4.59 4.43 -8.60
N GLU A 6 5.80 4.80 -8.99
CA GLU A 6 6.49 5.96 -8.44
C GLU A 6 6.08 7.19 -9.26
N GLU A 7 5.65 8.25 -8.59
CA GLU A 7 5.40 9.52 -9.27
C GLU A 7 6.71 10.26 -9.48
N VAL A 8 7.05 10.53 -10.74
CA VAL A 8 8.22 11.31 -11.11
C VAL A 8 7.94 12.79 -10.81
N GLY A 9 8.45 13.29 -9.69
CA GLY A 9 8.52 14.74 -9.39
C GLY A 9 8.03 15.18 -8.01
N VAL A 10 7.26 14.34 -7.29
CA VAL A 10 6.57 14.76 -6.04
C VAL A 10 6.99 13.94 -4.81
N GLY A 11 7.83 12.91 -5.01
CA GLY A 11 8.47 12.19 -3.91
C GLY A 11 7.56 11.21 -3.18
N TYR A 12 6.54 10.68 -3.86
CA TYR A 12 5.65 9.62 -3.36
C TYR A 12 5.63 8.42 -4.31
N THR A 13 5.47 7.24 -3.71
CA THR A 13 5.22 5.97 -4.39
C THR A 13 3.84 5.49 -3.99
N PHE A 14 3.05 5.13 -4.99
CA PHE A 14 1.71 4.60 -4.83
C PHE A 14 1.75 3.07 -4.90
N PHE A 15 1.01 2.45 -3.98
CA PHE A 15 0.75 1.01 -3.97
C PHE A 15 -0.75 0.78 -4.04
N TRP A 16 -1.16 -0.13 -4.90
CA TRP A 16 -2.56 -0.52 -5.01
C TRP A 16 -2.68 -2.01 -5.34
N SER A 17 -3.76 -2.60 -4.85
CA SER A 17 -4.22 -3.91 -5.27
C SER A 17 -5.51 -3.73 -6.07
N GLY A 18 -5.62 -4.46 -7.19
CA GLY A 18 -6.83 -4.45 -8.01
C GLY A 18 -7.17 -5.83 -8.54
N ARG A 19 -8.46 -6.10 -8.72
CA ARG A 19 -8.93 -7.25 -9.50
C ARG A 19 -8.74 -6.99 -10.99
N SER A 20 -8.45 -8.06 -11.74
CA SER A 20 -8.28 -7.97 -13.19
C SER A 20 -9.57 -7.45 -13.85
N LYS A 21 -9.40 -6.76 -14.97
CA LYS A 21 -10.39 -5.96 -15.72
C LYS A 21 -11.72 -6.65 -16.11
N ALA A 22 -11.90 -7.94 -15.80
CA ALA A 22 -13.14 -8.68 -16.00
C ALA A 22 -14.24 -8.30 -14.98
N GLU A 23 -13.88 -7.77 -13.82
CA GLU A 23 -14.80 -7.27 -12.79
C GLU A 23 -14.53 -5.77 -12.58
N ARG A 24 -15.53 -4.91 -12.82
CA ARG A 24 -15.43 -3.43 -12.85
C ARG A 24 -15.30 -2.79 -11.46
N HIS A 25 -14.27 -3.12 -10.68
CA HIS A 25 -13.96 -2.37 -9.47
C HIS A 25 -12.50 -1.94 -9.45
N VAL A 26 -12.33 -0.62 -9.54
CA VAL A 26 -11.11 0.11 -9.21
C VAL A 26 -10.67 -0.32 -7.81
N ALA A 27 -9.36 -0.40 -7.56
CA ALA A 27 -8.79 -0.70 -6.24
C ALA A 27 -9.58 -0.01 -5.11
N ASP A 28 -10.23 -0.78 -4.22
CA ASP A 28 -11.00 -0.21 -3.11
C ASP A 28 -10.06 0.36 -2.02
N VAL A 29 -8.78 -0.05 -2.01
CA VAL A 29 -7.76 0.42 -1.06
C VAL A 29 -6.41 0.63 -1.74
N ALA A 30 -5.75 1.74 -1.39
CA ALA A 30 -4.41 2.08 -1.85
C ALA A 30 -3.60 2.80 -0.75
N PHE A 31 -2.27 2.81 -0.89
CA PHE A 31 -1.36 3.61 -0.08
C PHE A 31 -0.60 4.62 -0.95
N ALA A 32 -0.49 5.85 -0.45
CA ALA A 32 0.49 6.83 -0.91
C ALA A 32 1.60 6.96 0.14
N THR A 33 2.82 6.56 -0.21
CA THR A 33 3.96 6.55 0.72
C THR A 33 5.06 7.48 0.24
N ARG A 34 5.62 8.33 1.09
CA ARG A 34 6.77 9.19 0.72
C ARG A 34 7.99 8.33 0.39
N ASN A 35 8.75 8.71 -0.64
CA ASN A 35 9.89 7.92 -1.15
C ASN A 35 11.00 7.73 -0.10
N ASP A 36 11.20 8.70 0.79
CA ASP A 36 12.14 8.58 1.92
C ASP A 36 11.71 7.53 2.96
N ILE A 37 10.42 7.22 3.02
CA ILE A 37 9.84 6.15 3.85
C ILE A 37 9.87 4.82 3.10
N VAL A 38 9.67 4.81 1.78
CA VAL A 38 9.69 3.58 0.95
C VAL A 38 10.99 2.81 1.12
N VAL A 39 12.13 3.50 1.14
CA VAL A 39 13.46 2.89 1.35
C VAL A 39 13.59 2.22 2.73
N ARG A 40 12.75 2.59 3.69
CA ARG A 40 12.74 2.04 5.06
C ARG A 40 11.72 0.93 5.25
N LEU A 41 10.92 0.62 4.22
CA LEU A 41 9.96 -0.47 4.27
C LEU A 41 10.68 -1.82 4.22
N PRO A 42 10.47 -2.72 5.21
CA PRO A 42 11.03 -4.07 5.19
C PRO A 42 10.44 -4.93 4.05
N CYS A 43 9.23 -4.61 3.59
CA CYS A 43 8.55 -5.25 2.48
C CYS A 43 7.54 -4.28 1.85
N LEU A 44 7.11 -4.58 0.63
CA LEU A 44 6.00 -3.86 -0.01
C LEU A 44 4.71 -4.00 0.81
N PRO A 45 3.75 -3.05 0.70
CA PRO A 45 2.45 -3.22 1.34
C PRO A 45 1.78 -4.50 0.83
N GLN A 46 1.17 -5.24 1.75
CA GLN A 46 0.55 -6.52 1.47
C GLN A 46 -0.97 -6.33 1.33
N ASP A 47 -1.52 -6.82 0.24
CA ASP A 47 -2.95 -6.96 0.05
C ASP A 47 -3.47 -8.15 0.88
N ILE A 48 -4.40 -7.89 1.80
CA ILE A 48 -4.97 -8.94 2.66
C ILE A 48 -6.31 -9.40 2.08
N ASN A 49 -7.12 -8.47 1.58
CA ASN A 49 -8.31 -8.73 0.77
C ASN A 49 -8.66 -7.47 -0.04
N ASP A 50 -9.68 -7.56 -0.91
CA ASP A 50 -10.09 -6.45 -1.78
C ASP A 50 -10.32 -5.11 -1.04
N ARG A 51 -10.61 -5.14 0.27
CA ARG A 51 -10.95 -3.98 1.11
C ARG A 51 -9.94 -3.69 2.21
N LEU A 52 -8.83 -4.42 2.29
CA LEU A 52 -7.89 -4.31 3.39
C LEU A 52 -6.46 -4.52 2.93
N MET A 53 -5.65 -3.49 3.12
CA MET A 53 -4.22 -3.49 2.81
C MET A 53 -3.41 -3.12 4.05
N SER A 54 -2.25 -3.76 4.22
CA SER A 54 -1.38 -3.50 5.36
C SER A 54 0.02 -3.08 4.92
N LEU A 55 0.63 -2.19 5.70
CA LEU A 55 1.99 -1.72 5.52
C LEU A 55 2.76 -1.83 6.83
N ARG A 56 3.91 -2.51 6.79
CA ARG A 56 4.81 -2.62 7.94
C ARG A 56 5.97 -1.65 7.79
N LEU A 57 6.28 -0.88 8.82
CA LEU A 57 7.35 0.12 8.83
C LEU A 57 8.33 -0.12 9.98
N HIS A 58 9.63 -0.08 9.70
CA HIS A 58 10.65 -0.06 10.74
C HIS A 58 10.69 1.30 11.46
N LEU A 59 10.55 1.29 12.78
CA LEU A 59 10.65 2.49 13.61
C LEU A 59 12.09 2.71 14.09
N ARG A 60 12.55 1.88 15.04
CA ARG A 60 13.89 1.93 15.65
C ARG A 60 14.19 0.63 16.39
N GLY A 61 15.42 0.12 16.27
CA GLY A 61 15.78 -1.19 16.81
C GLY A 61 14.88 -2.28 16.21
N ASP A 62 14.49 -3.26 17.02
CA ASP A 62 13.62 -4.36 16.58
C ASP A 62 12.11 -4.02 16.60
N LYS A 63 11.75 -2.72 16.57
CA LYS A 63 10.36 -2.25 16.62
C LYS A 63 9.81 -1.92 15.24
N PHE A 64 8.55 -2.32 15.04
CA PHE A 64 7.79 -2.08 13.83
C PHE A 64 6.45 -1.42 14.15
N ALA A 65 5.95 -0.62 13.22
CA ALA A 65 4.55 -0.23 13.16
C ALA A 65 3.86 -0.97 12.02
N THR A 66 2.59 -1.32 12.21
CA THR A 66 1.71 -1.80 11.14
C THR A 66 0.61 -0.78 10.93
N ILE A 67 0.52 -0.25 9.71
CA ILE A 67 -0.55 0.65 9.26
C ILE A 67 -1.52 -0.18 8.44
N ILE A 68 -2.81 -0.10 8.76
CA ILE A 68 -3.88 -0.79 8.03
C ILE A 68 -4.73 0.27 7.35
N SER A 69 -4.92 0.12 6.05
CA SER A 69 -5.92 0.87 5.29
C SER A 69 -7.08 -0.07 5.02
N ALA A 70 -8.30 0.34 5.38
CA ALA A 70 -9.48 -0.48 5.28
C ALA A 70 -10.67 0.34 4.76
N TYR A 71 -11.44 -0.27 3.86
CA TYR A 71 -12.71 0.27 3.40
C TYR A 71 -13.88 -0.43 4.10
N SER A 72 -14.80 0.33 4.69
CA SER A 72 -15.96 -0.24 5.38
C SER A 72 -16.99 -0.77 4.38
N PRO A 73 -17.62 -1.93 4.63
CA PRO A 73 -18.90 -2.25 4.01
C PRO A 73 -19.92 -1.16 4.38
N GLU A 74 -20.67 -0.66 3.40
CA GLU A 74 -21.93 0.06 3.68
C GLU A 74 -23.01 -0.88 4.23
#